data_AF-A0A242CFW8-F1
#
_entry.id   AF-A0A242CFW8-F1
#
_cell.length_a   1.000
_cell.length_b   1.000
_cell.length_c   1.000
_cell.angle_alpha   90.00
_cell.angle_beta   90.00
_cell.angle_gamma   90.00
#
_symmetry.space_group_name_H-M   'P 1'
#
loop_
_entity.id
_entity.type
_entity.pdbx_description
1 polymer ?
#
loop_
_entity_poly.entity_id
_entity_poly.type
_entity_poly.pdbx_seq_one_letter_code
_entity_poly.pdbx_strand_id
1 'polypeptide(L)'
;MNEKNSIDQRVESLQALKDKADLIQPPTHAPIAVPEKNVWGLSPKGLEAIQQGVEMYQTKHGLYSSIPMICKEEQCQYAPVCPILKAGLCTLGERCPLEISLIITRYDAYKTELEIGDDDSVDLSLLKDLIDYEVQILRAENKMAIEGDFVKDVLQSITESGDEVYKEEISQAAIYKDKIQTKRNRTLELLNSTRKDKSGERISANLDPSSYAAKILKEAKLAGEEPIEADFEELVEIEEPEYVLRQREMGGE
;
A
#
# COMPACT_ATOMS: atom_id res chain seq x y z
N MET A 1 46.23 -6.97 -17.51
CA MET A 1 46.49 -5.60 -17.01
C MET A 1 45.20 -4.80 -17.16
N ASN A 2 44.20 -5.00 -16.30
CA ASN A 2 42.93 -4.25 -16.36
C ASN A 2 42.06 -4.31 -15.07
N GLU A 3 42.42 -5.11 -14.05
CA GLU A 3 41.62 -5.20 -12.82
C GLU A 3 41.73 -3.98 -11.91
N LYS A 4 42.90 -3.31 -11.85
CA LYS A 4 43.07 -2.09 -11.04
C LYS A 4 42.13 -0.97 -11.49
N ASN A 5 41.98 -0.80 -12.81
CA ASN A 5 41.11 0.22 -13.41
C ASN A 5 39.62 -0.02 -13.12
N SER A 6 39.19 -1.27 -12.94
CA SER A 6 37.81 -1.62 -12.60
C SER A 6 37.50 -1.41 -11.11
N ILE A 7 38.47 -1.65 -10.23
CA ILE A 7 38.32 -1.41 -8.79
C ILE A 7 38.28 0.09 -8.52
N ASP A 8 39.17 0.86 -9.15
CA ASP A 8 39.23 2.32 -9.01
C ASP A 8 37.92 2.99 -9.46
N GLN A 9 37.34 2.53 -10.57
CA GLN A 9 36.01 2.97 -11.04
C GLN A 9 34.87 2.61 -10.07
N ARG A 10 34.96 1.47 -9.38
CA ARG A 10 33.97 1.06 -8.36
C ARG A 10 34.11 1.87 -7.07
N VAL A 11 35.34 2.24 -6.69
CA VAL A 11 35.61 3.09 -5.54
C VAL A 11 35.12 4.52 -5.79
N GLU A 12 35.37 5.08 -6.98
CA GLU A 12 34.86 6.40 -7.37
C GLU A 12 33.33 6.44 -7.42
N SER A 13 32.69 5.38 -7.95
CA SER A 13 31.22 5.30 -7.95
C SER A 13 30.61 5.09 -6.56
N LEU A 14 31.31 4.40 -5.66
CA LEU A 14 30.92 4.31 -4.24
C LEU A 14 31.12 5.64 -3.50
N GLN A 15 32.16 6.41 -3.82
CA GLN A 15 32.35 7.76 -3.28
C GLN A 15 31.28 8.72 -3.78
N ALA A 16 30.94 8.69 -5.08
CA ALA A 16 29.84 9.47 -5.63
C ALA A 16 28.46 9.10 -5.03
N LEU A 17 28.28 7.85 -4.58
CA LEU A 17 27.09 7.42 -3.83
C LEU A 17 27.12 7.89 -2.38
N LYS A 18 28.29 7.94 -1.73
CA LYS A 18 28.45 8.54 -0.39
C LYS A 18 28.18 10.04 -0.42
N ASP A 19 28.68 10.76 -1.41
CA ASP A 19 28.43 12.19 -1.59
C ASP A 19 26.94 12.50 -1.86
N LYS A 20 26.19 11.52 -2.38
CA LYS A 20 24.71 11.59 -2.50
C LYS A 20 23.98 11.15 -1.22
N ALA A 21 24.55 10.24 -0.43
CA ALA A 21 24.01 9.86 0.88
C ALA A 21 24.16 10.99 1.91
N ASP A 22 25.19 11.82 1.77
CA ASP A 22 25.37 13.05 2.55
C ASP A 22 24.36 14.16 2.17
N LEU A 23 23.55 13.95 1.13
CA LEU A 23 22.38 14.77 0.78
C LEU A 23 21.07 14.24 1.37
N ILE A 24 21.10 13.41 2.41
CA ILE A 24 19.92 13.24 3.28
C ILE A 24 19.71 14.60 3.94
N GLN A 25 18.89 15.42 3.29
CA GLN A 25 18.53 16.73 3.80
C GLN A 25 17.95 16.53 5.21
N PRO A 26 18.39 17.34 6.20
CA PRO A 26 17.78 17.30 7.51
C PRO A 26 16.27 17.56 7.38
N PRO A 27 15.45 16.99 8.28
CA PRO A 27 14.01 17.20 8.25
C PRO A 27 13.67 18.69 8.11
N THR A 28 12.79 19.00 7.17
CA THR A 28 12.30 20.36 6.89
C THR A 28 11.34 20.89 7.97
N HIS A 29 10.98 20.05 8.93
CA HIS A 29 10.05 20.35 10.00
C HIS A 29 10.78 20.68 11.30
N ALA A 30 10.23 21.62 12.08
CA ALA A 30 10.77 21.98 13.39
C ALA A 30 10.92 20.73 14.28
N PRO A 31 12.02 20.62 15.06
CA PRO A 31 12.21 19.48 15.95
C PRO A 31 11.01 19.33 16.88
N ILE A 32 10.41 18.13 16.91
CA ILE A 32 9.33 17.82 17.84
C ILE A 32 9.96 17.82 19.22
N ALA A 33 9.71 18.87 20.00
CA ALA A 33 10.21 18.96 21.35
C ALA A 33 9.54 17.89 22.22
N VAL A 34 10.35 17.01 22.80
CA VAL A 34 9.86 16.08 23.83
C VAL A 34 9.28 16.94 24.97
N PRO A 35 8.05 16.67 25.46
CA PRO A 35 7.42 17.49 26.48
C PRO A 35 8.33 17.67 27.70
N GLU A 36 8.57 18.92 28.10
CA GLU A 36 9.46 19.27 29.23
C GLU A 36 9.05 18.61 30.55
N LYS A 37 7.76 18.30 30.69
CA LYS A 37 7.24 17.51 31.81
C LYS A 37 7.19 16.06 31.42
N ASN A 38 7.79 15.24 32.28
CA ASN A 38 7.71 13.80 32.25
C ASN A 38 6.29 13.31 32.63
N VAL A 39 5.30 13.57 31.76
CA VAL A 39 3.90 13.16 31.97
C VAL A 39 3.77 11.63 31.97
N TRP A 40 4.73 10.92 31.37
CA TRP A 40 4.75 9.46 31.24
C TRP A 40 5.56 8.74 32.33
N GLY A 41 6.11 9.44 33.32
CA GLY A 41 6.83 8.82 34.44
C GLY A 41 8.12 8.09 34.05
N LEU A 42 8.77 8.48 32.96
CA LEU A 42 9.95 7.86 32.37
C LEU A 42 11.25 8.19 33.12
N SER A 43 12.23 7.29 33.04
CA SER A 43 13.59 7.59 33.49
C SER A 43 14.30 8.58 32.55
N PRO A 44 15.41 9.20 32.96
CA PRO A 44 16.24 10.02 32.05
C PRO A 44 16.66 9.28 30.79
N LYS A 45 17.03 8.00 30.92
CA LYS A 45 17.31 7.11 29.77
C LYS A 45 16.08 6.90 28.88
N GLY A 46 14.88 6.87 29.47
CA GLY A 46 13.63 6.80 28.73
C GLY A 46 13.35 8.06 27.91
N LEU A 47 13.67 9.25 28.44
CA LEU A 47 13.55 10.50 27.70
C LEU A 47 14.55 10.58 26.54
N GLU A 48 15.79 10.14 26.75
CA GLU A 48 16.80 10.02 25.69
C GLU A 48 16.36 9.03 24.60
N ALA A 49 15.78 7.89 24.99
CA ALA A 49 15.23 6.92 24.04
C ALA A 49 14.07 7.49 23.21
N ILE A 50 13.20 8.31 23.80
CA ILE A 50 12.16 9.03 23.05
C ILE A 50 12.79 10.00 22.06
N GLN A 51 13.78 10.77 22.48
CA GLN A 51 14.46 11.74 21.61
C GLN A 51 15.05 11.04 20.38
N GLN A 52 15.76 9.92 20.58
CA GLN A 52 16.26 9.11 19.47
C GLN A 52 15.14 8.55 18.58
N GLY A 53 14.02 8.12 19.17
CA GLY A 53 12.86 7.66 18.42
C GLY A 53 12.24 8.77 17.58
N VAL A 54 12.09 9.98 18.11
CA VAL A 54 11.58 11.16 17.40
C VAL A 54 12.49 11.49 16.21
N GLU A 55 13.80 11.57 16.43
CA GLU A 55 14.78 11.83 15.37
C GLU A 55 14.70 10.78 14.26
N MET A 56 14.56 9.50 14.61
CA MET A 56 14.38 8.42 13.65
C MET A 56 13.15 8.66 12.77
N TYR A 57 11.99 8.99 13.36
CA TYR A 57 10.75 9.23 12.60
C TYR A 57 10.78 10.51 11.77
N GLN A 58 11.65 11.46 12.08
CA GLN A 58 11.85 12.67 11.28
C GLN A 58 12.70 12.41 10.02
N THR A 59 13.44 11.31 9.95
CA THR A 59 14.17 10.97 8.72
C THR A 59 13.21 10.64 7.58
N LYS A 60 13.60 10.95 6.34
CA LYS A 60 12.81 10.72 5.10
C LYS A 60 12.21 9.31 5.01
N HIS A 61 12.94 8.30 5.47
CA HIS A 61 12.52 6.90 5.42
C HIS A 61 12.32 6.26 6.80
N GLY A 62 12.27 7.06 7.87
CA GLY A 62 12.17 6.58 9.25
C GLY A 62 10.96 5.71 9.53
N LEU A 63 9.83 6.10 8.93
CA LEU A 63 8.54 5.40 9.02
C LEU A 63 8.57 3.97 8.45
N TYR A 64 9.56 3.67 7.61
CA TYR A 64 9.72 2.40 6.90
C TYR A 64 10.78 1.48 7.53
N SER A 65 11.53 1.98 8.52
CA SER A 65 12.68 1.29 9.13
C SER A 65 12.37 -0.11 9.66
N SER A 66 11.12 -0.37 10.06
CA SER A 66 10.67 -1.67 10.57
C SER A 66 10.28 -2.68 9.50
N ILE A 67 10.04 -2.25 8.24
CA ILE A 67 9.50 -3.10 7.17
C ILE A 67 10.52 -4.13 6.68
N PRO A 68 11.79 -3.77 6.38
CA PRO A 68 12.75 -4.73 5.89
C PRO A 68 13.02 -5.84 6.91
N MET A 69 13.04 -7.10 6.48
CA MET A 69 13.42 -8.21 7.34
C MET A 69 14.92 -8.16 7.65
N ILE A 70 15.35 -8.89 8.68
CA ILE A 70 16.77 -9.07 8.98
C ILE A 70 17.38 -10.08 8.02
N CYS A 71 18.52 -9.74 7.43
CA CYS A 71 19.29 -10.60 6.55
C CYS A 71 19.90 -11.75 7.35
N LYS A 72 19.73 -12.96 6.80
CA LYS A 72 20.27 -14.21 7.36
C LYS A 72 21.30 -14.88 6.42
N GLU A 73 21.78 -14.14 5.41
CA GLU A 73 22.68 -14.66 4.36
C GLU A 73 22.18 -16.00 3.79
N GLU A 74 22.99 -17.06 3.85
CA GLU A 74 22.66 -18.40 3.37
C GLU A 74 21.49 -19.04 4.11
N GLN A 75 21.23 -18.64 5.36
CA GLN A 75 20.09 -19.13 6.16
C GLN A 75 18.79 -18.37 5.86
N CYS A 76 18.79 -17.42 4.91
CA CYS A 76 17.58 -16.75 4.49
C CYS A 76 16.69 -17.70 3.68
N GLN A 77 15.39 -17.73 3.98
CA GLN A 77 14.42 -18.51 3.21
C GLN A 77 14.35 -18.13 1.73
N TYR A 78 14.86 -16.94 1.38
CA TYR A 78 14.91 -16.43 0.00
C TYR A 78 16.32 -16.55 -0.63
N ALA A 79 17.28 -17.19 0.05
CA ALA A 79 18.66 -17.33 -0.44
C ALA A 79 18.76 -17.88 -1.88
N PRO A 80 17.97 -18.90 -2.31
CA PRO A 80 18.08 -19.44 -3.67
C PRO A 80 17.80 -18.42 -4.78
N VAL A 81 16.95 -17.44 -4.51
CA VAL A 81 16.50 -16.42 -5.48
C VAL A 81 17.08 -15.02 -5.19
N CYS A 82 17.82 -14.83 -4.08
CA CYS A 82 18.34 -13.52 -3.70
C CYS A 82 19.49 -13.07 -4.62
N PRO A 83 19.34 -11.97 -5.39
CA PRO A 83 20.40 -11.48 -6.26
C PRO A 83 21.55 -10.83 -5.48
N ILE A 84 21.27 -10.21 -4.32
CA ILE A 84 22.27 -9.52 -3.51
C ILE A 84 23.22 -10.50 -2.83
N LEU A 85 22.69 -11.65 -2.38
CA LEU A 85 23.50 -12.74 -1.83
C LEU A 85 24.42 -13.31 -2.90
N LYS A 86 23.89 -13.56 -4.12
CA LYS A 86 24.69 -14.03 -5.26
C LYS A 86 25.81 -13.06 -5.66
N ALA A 87 25.62 -11.77 -5.41
CA ALA A 87 26.63 -10.74 -5.64
C ALA A 87 27.66 -10.62 -4.50
N GLY A 88 27.48 -11.34 -3.38
CA GLY A 88 28.37 -11.27 -2.22
C GLY A 88 28.28 -9.95 -1.44
N LEU A 89 27.12 -9.29 -1.48
CA LEU A 89 26.90 -7.96 -0.88
C LEU A 89 25.95 -7.99 0.33
N CYS A 90 25.63 -9.16 0.86
CA CYS A 90 24.81 -9.30 2.06
C CYS A 90 25.69 -9.31 3.33
N THR A 91 25.15 -8.73 4.41
CA THR A 91 25.77 -8.78 5.74
C THR A 91 24.78 -9.38 6.73
N LEU A 92 25.21 -10.39 7.50
CA LEU A 92 24.42 -11.01 8.55
C LEU A 92 23.96 -9.98 9.60
N GLY A 93 22.67 -10.02 9.96
CA GLY A 93 22.10 -9.19 11.02
C GLY A 93 21.69 -7.78 10.57
N GLU A 94 22.10 -7.33 9.39
CA GLU A 94 21.63 -6.07 8.82
C GLU A 94 20.21 -6.21 8.23
N ARG A 95 19.54 -5.09 8.02
CA ARG A 95 18.24 -5.05 7.33
C ARG A 95 18.41 -5.43 5.86
N CYS A 96 17.44 -6.14 5.29
CA CYS A 96 17.51 -6.69 3.94
C CYS A 96 17.74 -5.59 2.88
N PRO A 97 18.90 -5.58 2.19
CA PRO A 97 19.24 -4.51 1.25
C PRO A 97 18.31 -4.49 0.02
N LEU A 98 17.82 -5.66 -0.42
CA LEU A 98 16.87 -5.75 -1.51
C LEU A 98 15.55 -5.04 -1.17
N GLU A 99 15.01 -5.28 0.03
CA GLU A 99 13.76 -4.66 0.48
C GLU A 99 13.94 -3.15 0.74
N ILE A 100 15.08 -2.74 1.30
CA ILE A 100 15.42 -1.31 1.45
C ILE A 100 15.44 -0.63 0.08
N SER A 101 16.09 -1.24 -0.93
CA SER A 101 16.15 -0.66 -2.28
C SER A 101 14.75 -0.51 -2.91
N LEU A 102 13.86 -1.48 -2.67
CA LEU A 102 12.46 -1.40 -3.11
C LEU A 102 11.73 -0.25 -2.41
N ILE A 103 11.87 -0.13 -1.09
CA ILE A 103 11.24 0.94 -0.29
C ILE A 103 11.66 2.32 -0.80
N ILE A 104 12.96 2.57 -0.96
CA ILE A 104 13.48 3.86 -1.41
C ILE A 104 12.93 4.19 -2.81
N THR A 105 13.03 3.23 -3.72
CA THR A 105 12.58 3.41 -5.11
C THR A 105 11.07 3.68 -5.20
N ARG A 106 10.26 2.92 -4.44
CA ARG A 106 8.80 3.08 -4.44
C ARG A 106 8.35 4.33 -3.72
N TYR A 107 9.02 4.71 -2.63
CA TYR A 107 8.76 5.96 -1.93
C TYR A 107 8.92 7.14 -2.88
N ASP A 108 10.08 7.26 -3.55
CA ASP A 108 10.34 8.39 -4.43
C ASP A 108 9.39 8.40 -5.63
N ALA A 109 9.10 7.22 -6.21
CA ALA A 109 8.16 7.09 -7.33
C ALA A 109 6.75 7.54 -6.94
N TYR A 110 6.16 6.97 -5.88
CA TYR A 110 4.81 7.29 -5.47
C TYR A 110 4.68 8.71 -4.91
N LYS A 111 5.65 9.20 -4.15
CA LYS A 111 5.63 10.57 -3.66
C LYS A 111 5.61 11.57 -4.81
N THR A 112 6.35 11.29 -5.88
CA THR A 112 6.38 12.14 -7.08
C THR A 112 5.09 12.01 -7.90
N GLU A 113 4.70 10.78 -8.25
CA GLU A 113 3.53 10.52 -9.11
C GLU A 113 2.22 10.96 -8.46
N LEU A 114 2.11 10.76 -7.14
CA LEU A 114 0.96 11.17 -6.38
C LEU A 114 1.12 12.58 -5.82
N GLU A 115 2.22 13.32 -6.03
CA GLU A 115 2.40 14.66 -5.47
C GLU A 115 2.10 14.74 -3.94
N ILE A 116 2.74 13.88 -3.15
CA ILE A 116 2.58 13.82 -1.68
C ILE A 116 3.58 14.78 -1.01
N GLY A 117 3.06 15.74 -0.23
CA GLY A 117 3.85 16.66 0.57
C GLY A 117 4.46 16.00 1.81
N ASP A 118 5.57 16.54 2.31
CA ASP A 118 6.23 16.05 3.53
C ASP A 118 5.46 16.34 4.82
N ASP A 119 4.47 17.22 4.74
CA ASP A 119 3.54 17.60 5.80
C ASP A 119 2.22 16.81 5.76
N ASP A 120 1.99 16.02 4.71
CA ASP A 120 0.75 15.25 4.53
C ASP A 120 0.81 13.92 5.28
N SER A 121 0.67 13.98 6.61
CA SER A 121 0.83 12.80 7.47
C SER A 121 -0.12 11.65 7.14
N VAL A 122 -1.32 11.96 6.64
CA VAL A 122 -2.32 10.94 6.26
C VAL A 122 -1.88 10.22 4.99
N ASP A 123 -1.55 10.97 3.94
CA ASP A 123 -1.08 10.38 2.68
C ASP A 123 0.27 9.66 2.89
N LEU A 124 1.17 10.18 3.72
CA LEU A 124 2.43 9.52 4.08
C LEU A 124 2.20 8.20 4.84
N SER A 125 1.21 8.13 5.73
CA SER A 125 0.84 6.87 6.40
C SER A 125 0.27 5.85 5.43
N LEU A 126 -0.61 6.27 4.51
CA LEU A 126 -1.15 5.39 3.46
C LEU A 126 -0.06 4.92 2.49
N LEU A 127 0.88 5.81 2.14
CA LEU A 127 2.05 5.48 1.33
C LEU A 127 2.94 4.43 2.03
N LYS A 128 3.09 4.52 3.34
CA LYS A 128 3.80 3.52 4.14
C LYS A 128 3.14 2.15 4.04
N ASP A 129 1.83 2.07 4.20
CA ASP A 129 1.10 0.81 4.07
C ASP A 129 1.19 0.25 2.64
N LEU A 130 1.08 1.11 1.62
CA LEU A 130 1.24 0.73 0.22
C LEU A 130 2.60 0.07 -0.04
N ILE A 131 3.69 0.67 0.46
CA ILE A 131 5.05 0.15 0.28
C ILE A 131 5.28 -1.13 1.10
N ASP A 132 4.70 -1.24 2.29
CA ASP A 132 4.72 -2.49 3.05
C ASP A 132 4.07 -3.64 2.27
N TYR A 133 2.92 -3.37 1.61
CA TYR A 133 2.28 -4.36 0.74
C TYR A 133 3.14 -4.74 -0.48
N GLU A 134 3.86 -3.80 -1.08
CA GLU A 134 4.83 -4.10 -2.17
C GLU A 134 5.96 -5.03 -1.69
N VAL A 135 6.50 -4.80 -0.49
CA VAL A 135 7.52 -5.69 0.10
C VAL A 135 6.94 -7.08 0.39
N GLN A 136 5.69 -7.16 0.87
CA GLN A 136 5.00 -8.44 1.10
C GLN A 136 4.73 -9.20 -0.20
N ILE A 137 4.39 -8.50 -1.29
CA ILE A 137 4.23 -9.10 -2.62
C ILE A 137 5.57 -9.64 -3.12
N LEU A 138 6.66 -8.88 -3.02
CA LEU A 138 8.01 -9.35 -3.39
C LEU A 138 8.38 -10.64 -2.64
N ARG A 139 8.08 -10.71 -1.35
CA ARG A 139 8.31 -11.91 -0.52
C ARG A 139 7.50 -13.10 -1.02
N ALA A 140 6.22 -12.90 -1.33
CA ALA A 140 5.34 -13.95 -1.84
C ALA A 140 5.82 -14.44 -3.21
N GLU A 141 6.20 -13.53 -4.11
CA GLU A 141 6.76 -13.86 -5.43
C GLU A 141 8.05 -14.65 -5.34
N ASN A 142 8.97 -14.25 -4.46
CA ASN A 142 10.19 -15.01 -4.21
C ASN A 142 9.91 -16.41 -3.65
N LYS A 143 8.90 -16.54 -2.78
CA LYS A 143 8.49 -17.84 -2.24
C LYS A 143 7.93 -18.75 -3.35
N MET A 144 7.08 -18.21 -4.21
CA MET A 144 6.52 -18.93 -5.36
C MET A 144 7.60 -19.33 -6.36
N ALA A 145 8.58 -18.45 -6.62
CA ALA A 145 9.70 -18.74 -7.51
C ALA A 145 10.59 -19.88 -7.00
N ILE A 146 10.73 -20.03 -5.68
CA ILE A 146 11.46 -21.16 -5.07
C ILE A 146 10.66 -22.46 -5.18
N GLU A 147 9.33 -22.38 -5.02
CA GLU A 147 8.45 -23.55 -5.05
C GLU A 147 8.25 -24.08 -6.47
N GLY A 148 8.29 -23.22 -7.49
CA GLY A 148 8.24 -23.59 -8.91
C GLY A 148 6.85 -23.95 -9.43
N ASP A 149 5.93 -24.36 -8.56
CA ASP A 149 4.54 -24.70 -8.89
C ASP A 149 3.53 -23.89 -8.05
N PHE A 150 2.38 -23.60 -8.66
CA PHE A 150 1.26 -22.90 -8.02
C PHE A 150 0.32 -23.86 -7.29
N VAL A 151 0.30 -25.14 -7.67
CA VAL A 151 -0.52 -26.18 -7.05
C VAL A 151 0.39 -27.12 -6.26
N LYS A 152 -0.07 -27.53 -5.08
CA LYS A 152 0.66 -28.45 -4.20
C LYS A 152 -0.26 -29.56 -3.72
N ASP A 153 0.29 -30.75 -3.65
CA ASP A 153 -0.34 -31.87 -2.98
C ASP A 153 -0.21 -31.70 -1.47
N VAL A 154 -1.34 -31.48 -0.81
CA VAL A 154 -1.43 -31.36 0.64
C VAL A 154 -2.07 -32.64 1.19
N LEU A 155 -1.42 -33.25 2.19
CA LEU A 155 -1.98 -34.41 2.90
C LEU A 155 -3.26 -33.99 3.62
N GLN A 156 -4.40 -34.55 3.20
CA GLN A 156 -5.70 -34.21 3.76
C GLN A 156 -6.08 -35.14 4.92
N SER A 157 -5.85 -36.44 4.75
CA SER A 157 -6.15 -37.43 5.77
C SER A 157 -5.30 -38.69 5.60
N ILE A 158 -5.21 -39.45 6.70
CA ILE A 158 -4.71 -40.81 6.70
C ILE A 158 -5.93 -41.70 6.94
N THR A 159 -6.18 -42.63 6.04
CA THR A 159 -7.29 -43.59 6.16
C THR A 159 -7.03 -44.56 7.32
N GLU A 160 -8.07 -45.24 7.79
CA GLU A 160 -7.93 -46.28 8.84
C GLU A 160 -7.00 -47.43 8.42
N SER A 161 -6.82 -47.63 7.10
CA SER A 161 -5.89 -48.58 6.50
C SER A 161 -4.42 -48.11 6.50
N GLY A 162 -4.17 -46.85 6.87
CA GLY A 162 -2.85 -46.22 6.83
C GLY A 162 -2.49 -45.57 5.50
N ASP A 163 -3.39 -45.55 4.51
CA ASP A 163 -3.15 -44.90 3.22
C ASP A 163 -3.34 -43.38 3.31
N GLU A 164 -2.39 -42.65 2.73
CA GLU A 164 -2.38 -41.18 2.67
C GLU A 164 -3.23 -40.67 1.50
N VAL A 165 -4.18 -39.78 1.79
CA VAL A 165 -5.01 -39.11 0.78
C VAL A 165 -4.52 -37.69 0.59
N TYR A 166 -4.05 -37.40 -0.62
CA TYR A 166 -3.56 -36.08 -1.03
C TYR A 166 -4.62 -35.32 -1.81
N LYS A 167 -4.63 -33.99 -1.64
CA LYS A 167 -5.48 -33.08 -2.40
C LYS A 167 -4.63 -31.97 -2.99
N GLU A 168 -4.87 -31.69 -4.27
CA GLU A 168 -4.29 -30.54 -4.96
C GLU A 168 -4.90 -29.24 -4.42
N GLU A 169 -4.08 -28.39 -3.82
CA GLU A 169 -4.47 -27.07 -3.34
C GLU A 169 -3.53 -25.99 -3.87
N ILE A 170 -4.05 -24.77 -4.03
CA ILE A 170 -3.24 -23.61 -4.42
C ILE A 170 -2.21 -23.34 -3.31
N SER A 171 -0.97 -23.02 -3.72
CA SER A 171 0.10 -22.66 -2.80
C SER A 171 -0.33 -21.52 -1.86
N GLN A 172 0.03 -21.66 -0.59
CA GLN A 172 -0.26 -20.62 0.42
C GLN A 172 0.38 -19.27 0.06
N ALA A 173 1.50 -19.28 -0.66
CA ALA A 173 2.15 -18.06 -1.14
C ALA A 173 1.30 -17.34 -2.20
N ALA A 174 0.66 -18.07 -3.12
CA ALA A 174 -0.24 -17.48 -4.10
C ALA A 174 -1.51 -16.92 -3.45
N ILE A 175 -2.12 -17.64 -2.51
CA ILE A 175 -3.28 -17.17 -1.74
C ILE A 175 -2.93 -15.90 -0.95
N TYR A 176 -1.76 -15.89 -0.32
CA TYR A 176 -1.27 -14.72 0.41
C TYR A 176 -1.03 -13.53 -0.53
N LYS A 177 -0.42 -13.75 -1.70
CA LYS A 177 -0.19 -12.71 -2.71
C LYS A 177 -1.50 -12.05 -3.13
N ASP A 178 -2.53 -12.83 -3.44
CA ASP A 178 -3.86 -12.33 -3.85
C ASP A 178 -4.47 -11.42 -2.76
N LYS A 179 -4.46 -11.90 -1.50
CA LYS A 179 -4.95 -11.11 -0.35
C LYS A 179 -4.21 -9.78 -0.18
N ILE A 180 -2.89 -9.76 -0.36
CA ILE A 180 -2.09 -8.54 -0.24
C ILE A 180 -2.33 -7.61 -1.44
N GLN A 181 -2.49 -8.16 -2.65
CA GLN A 181 -2.84 -7.36 -3.83
C GLN A 181 -4.18 -6.64 -3.67
N THR A 182 -5.19 -7.29 -3.08
CA THR A 182 -6.46 -6.61 -2.76
C THR A 182 -6.26 -5.43 -1.81
N LYS A 183 -5.46 -5.59 -0.76
CA LYS A 183 -5.15 -4.51 0.19
C LYS A 183 -4.36 -3.36 -0.44
N ARG A 184 -3.40 -3.69 -1.30
CA ARG A 184 -2.63 -2.73 -2.07
C ARG A 184 -3.54 -1.87 -2.95
N ASN A 185 -4.44 -2.50 -3.71
CA ASN A 185 -5.36 -1.79 -4.59
C ASN A 185 -6.32 -0.91 -3.80
N ARG A 186 -6.87 -1.41 -2.68
CA ARG A 186 -7.69 -0.61 -1.76
C ARG A 186 -6.94 0.62 -1.22
N THR A 187 -5.65 0.49 -0.93
CA THR A 187 -4.82 1.60 -0.44
C THR A 187 -4.61 2.66 -1.52
N LEU A 188 -4.40 2.24 -2.78
CA LEU A 188 -4.34 3.14 -3.92
C LEU A 188 -5.68 3.87 -4.15
N GLU A 189 -6.80 3.18 -3.99
CA GLU A 189 -8.14 3.80 -4.05
C GLU A 189 -8.31 4.86 -2.95
N LEU A 190 -7.90 4.56 -1.73
CA LEU A 190 -7.95 5.50 -0.60
C LEU A 190 -7.08 6.73 -0.84
N LEU A 191 -5.85 6.56 -1.35
CA LEU A 191 -4.95 7.67 -1.70
C LEU A 191 -5.56 8.58 -2.78
N ASN A 192 -6.28 8.01 -3.74
CA ASN A 192 -7.00 8.79 -4.75
C ASN A 192 -8.25 9.47 -4.16
N SER A 193 -8.93 8.84 -3.21
CA SER A 193 -10.13 9.40 -2.55
C SER A 193 -9.79 10.56 -1.64
N THR A 194 -8.80 10.42 -0.74
CA THR A 194 -8.39 11.49 0.17
C THR A 194 -8.03 12.77 -0.59
N ARG A 195 -7.48 12.62 -1.81
CA ARG A 195 -7.17 13.73 -2.71
C ARG A 195 -8.39 14.35 -3.38
N LYS A 196 -9.36 13.54 -3.81
CA LYS A 196 -10.65 14.04 -4.31
C LYS A 196 -11.39 14.81 -3.23
N ASP A 197 -11.33 14.34 -1.99
CA ASP A 197 -11.97 14.99 -0.84
C ASP A 197 -11.27 16.32 -0.50
N LYS A 198 -9.93 16.34 -0.49
CA LYS A 198 -9.12 17.57 -0.35
C LYS A 198 -9.35 18.58 -1.50
N SER A 199 -9.58 18.08 -2.73
CA SER A 199 -9.82 18.93 -3.91
C SER A 199 -11.30 19.38 -4.04
N GLY A 200 -12.22 18.58 -3.50
CA GLY A 200 -13.66 18.82 -3.50
C GLY A 200 -14.09 20.00 -2.64
N GLU A 201 -13.31 20.37 -1.63
CA GLU A 201 -13.54 21.59 -0.83
C GLU A 201 -13.40 22.89 -1.66
N ARG A 202 -12.78 22.85 -2.84
CA ARG A 202 -12.71 24.02 -3.74
C ARG A 202 -13.85 24.12 -4.75
N ILE A 203 -14.64 23.06 -4.95
CA ILE A 203 -15.79 23.03 -5.88
C ILE A 203 -17.07 22.57 -5.14
N SER A 204 -17.18 22.85 -3.85
CA SER A 204 -18.49 22.97 -3.20
C SER A 204 -18.86 24.45 -3.11
N ALA A 205 -18.87 25.14 -4.25
CA ALA A 205 -19.91 26.14 -4.42
C ALA A 205 -21.22 25.35 -4.32
N ASN A 206 -21.86 25.41 -3.15
CA ASN A 206 -23.23 24.97 -2.91
C ASN A 206 -24.14 25.65 -3.96
N LEU A 207 -24.15 25.12 -5.18
CA LEU A 207 -25.31 25.20 -6.04
C LEU A 207 -26.25 24.14 -5.51
N ASP A 208 -26.91 24.52 -4.42
CA ASP A 208 -28.13 23.88 -3.98
C ASP A 208 -28.99 23.61 -5.23
N PRO A 209 -29.45 22.37 -5.46
CA PRO A 209 -30.25 22.00 -6.63
C PRO A 209 -31.44 22.95 -6.84
N SER A 210 -32.02 23.49 -5.76
CA SER A 210 -33.10 24.47 -5.84
C SER A 210 -32.63 25.83 -6.38
N SER A 211 -31.41 26.25 -6.04
CA SER A 211 -30.79 27.48 -6.55
C SER A 211 -30.41 27.37 -8.04
N TYR A 212 -29.97 26.19 -8.51
CA TYR A 212 -29.73 25.94 -9.92
C TYR A 212 -31.04 25.87 -10.72
N ALA A 213 -32.05 25.16 -10.19
CA ALA A 213 -33.39 25.10 -10.78
C ALA A 213 -34.05 26.48 -10.86
N ALA A 214 -33.93 27.32 -9.83
CA ALA A 214 -34.45 28.69 -9.84
C ALA A 214 -33.77 29.56 -10.90
N LYS A 215 -32.47 29.32 -11.19
CA LYS A 215 -31.73 30.03 -12.23
C LYS A 215 -32.21 29.65 -13.64
N ILE A 216 -32.41 28.34 -13.87
CA ILE A 216 -32.99 27.82 -15.12
C ILE A 216 -34.41 28.38 -15.33
N LEU A 217 -35.26 28.37 -14.31
CA LEU A 217 -36.61 28.93 -14.40
C LEU A 217 -36.61 30.43 -14.69
N LYS A 218 -35.66 31.17 -14.10
CA LYS A 218 -35.51 32.61 -14.35
C LYS A 218 -35.03 32.89 -15.78
N GLU A 219 -34.10 32.08 -16.29
CA GLU A 219 -33.59 32.18 -17.66
C GLU A 219 -34.67 31.79 -18.69
N ALA A 220 -35.43 30.73 -18.45
CA ALA A 220 -36.59 30.34 -19.29
C ALA A 220 -37.66 31.44 -19.34
N LYS A 221 -37.95 32.07 -18.19
CA LYS A 221 -38.90 33.19 -18.10
C LYS A 221 -38.41 34.45 -18.82
N LEU A 222 -37.09 34.66 -18.91
CA LEU A 222 -36.47 35.75 -19.66
C LEU A 222 -36.45 35.47 -21.18
N ALA A 223 -36.38 34.20 -21.58
CA ALA A 223 -36.43 33.76 -22.97
C ALA A 223 -37.86 33.74 -23.56
N GLY A 224 -38.90 33.91 -22.73
CA GLY A 224 -40.30 33.90 -23.16
C GLY A 224 -40.81 32.50 -23.53
N GLU A 225 -40.08 31.45 -23.16
CA GLU A 225 -40.49 30.07 -23.36
C GLU A 225 -41.32 29.63 -22.15
N GLU A 226 -42.60 29.29 -22.38
CA GLU A 226 -43.42 28.69 -21.35
C GLU A 226 -42.89 27.28 -21.05
N PRO A 227 -42.72 26.91 -19.77
CA PRO A 227 -42.25 25.58 -19.42
C PRO A 227 -43.28 24.55 -19.90
N ILE A 228 -42.81 23.54 -20.63
CA ILE A 228 -43.61 22.38 -21.01
C ILE A 228 -43.87 21.60 -19.71
N GLU A 229 -45.13 21.55 -19.27
CA GLU A 229 -45.56 20.61 -18.23
C GLU A 229 -45.34 19.19 -18.77
N ALA A 230 -44.38 18.49 -18.19
CA ALA A 230 -44.26 17.05 -18.39
C ALA A 230 -45.31 16.37 -17.52
N ASP A 231 -46.36 15.84 -18.15
CA ASP A 231 -47.28 14.91 -17.48
C ASP A 231 -46.50 13.64 -17.17
N PHE A 232 -46.19 13.44 -15.89
CA PHE A 232 -45.62 12.19 -15.41
C PHE A 232 -46.77 11.21 -15.21
N GLU A 233 -46.94 10.24 -16.12
CA GLU A 233 -47.72 9.05 -15.82
C GLU A 233 -46.95 8.22 -14.79
N GLU A 234 -47.52 8.12 -13.59
CA GLU A 234 -47.03 7.25 -12.54
C GLU A 234 -47.17 5.81 -13.01
N LEU A 235 -46.04 5.17 -13.36
CA LEU A 235 -46.00 3.75 -13.68
C LEU A 235 -46.37 2.97 -12.42
N VAL A 236 -47.62 2.52 -12.36
CA VAL A 236 -48.07 1.54 -11.37
C VAL A 236 -47.30 0.25 -11.64
N GLU A 237 -46.45 -0.16 -10.70
CA GLU A 237 -45.85 -1.50 -10.70
C GLU A 237 -46.99 -2.53 -10.68
N ILE A 238 -47.17 -3.22 -11.79
CA ILE A 238 -48.02 -4.41 -11.84
C ILE A 238 -47.21 -5.53 -11.19
N GLU A 239 -47.50 -5.85 -9.93
CA GLU A 239 -47.09 -7.10 -9.33
C GLU A 239 -47.77 -8.25 -10.09
N GLU A 240 -47.07 -8.91 -11.02
CA GLU A 240 -47.58 -10.10 -11.69
C GLU A 240 -47.71 -11.25 -10.68
N PRO A 241 -48.93 -11.75 -10.39
CA PRO A 241 -49.16 -12.79 -9.40
C PRO A 241 -48.67 -14.19 -9.83
N GLU A 242 -48.22 -14.37 -11.08
CA GLU A 242 -47.79 -15.69 -11.60
C GLU A 242 -46.38 -16.11 -11.16
N TYR A 243 -45.49 -15.18 -10.78
CA TYR A 243 -44.14 -15.55 -10.36
C TYR A 243 -44.10 -16.14 -8.94
N VAL A 244 -45.03 -15.75 -8.07
CA VAL A 244 -45.13 -16.23 -6.69
C VAL A 244 -45.68 -17.66 -6.62
N LEU A 245 -46.54 -18.07 -7.57
CA LEU A 245 -47.07 -19.43 -7.62
C LEU A 245 -46.01 -20.44 -8.09
N ARG A 246 -45.14 -20.05 -9.05
CA ARG A 246 -44.07 -20.93 -9.53
C ARG A 246 -42.99 -21.25 -8.49
N GLN A 247 -42.74 -20.34 -7.54
CA GLN A 247 -41.79 -20.61 -6.45
C GLN A 247 -42.36 -21.49 -5.32
N ARG A 248 -43.70 -21.60 -5.20
CA ARG A 248 -44.34 -22.54 -4.26
C ARG A 248 -44.41 -23.97 -4.79
N GLU A 249 -44.47 -24.15 -6.10
CA GLU A 249 -44.49 -25.49 -6.72
C GLU A 249 -43.08 -26.10 -6.90
N MET A 250 -42.02 -25.28 -6.89
CA MET A 250 -40.62 -25.72 -7.04
C MET A 250 -39.85 -25.88 -5.72
N GLY A 251 -40.51 -25.68 -4.57
CA GLY A 251 -39.91 -25.76 -3.22
C GLY A 251 -40.60 -26.75 -2.30
N GLY A 252 -41.28 -27.76 -2.85
CA GLY A 252 -42.05 -28.74 -2.12
C GLY A 252 -41.84 -30.16 -2.63
N GLU A 253 -40.62 -30.69 -2.48
CA GLU A 253 -40.31 -32.10 -2.20
C GLU A 253 -39.11 -32.17 -1.25
#